data_AF-A0A0F9NQ92-F1
#
_entry.id   AF-A0A0F9NQ92-F1
#
_cell.length_a   1.000
_cell.length_b   1.000
_cell.length_c   1.000
_cell.angle_alpha   90.00
_cell.angle_beta   90.00
_cell.angle_gamma   90.00
#
_symmetry.space_group_name_H-M   'P 1'
#
loop_
_entity.id
_entity.type
_entity.pdbx_description
1 polymer ?
#
loop_
_entity_poly.entity_id
_entity_poly.type
_entity_poly.pdbx_seq_one_letter_code
_entity_poly.pdbx_strand_id
1 'polypeptide(L)'
;MKRLSSLSFKEIKKNSRTYRRTLNYIIDMGIVVYFLIQMLTGVLKFLNMYIHTDIFDLFSERLSILHEWSGIALGILILTHLVLHWKWIFNMTKKIPKIIKRNKKTLKYFNDIGMLISFLLVFITGVFKFPALEVDRAILSNYSILFVTIHDWAGIILVILALLHIILNWSWIVATTKKMFGRANLKQTRNLSSFIIFIIILILPLIIPYIPIENQSNEVAVVGVGKIDFNPDEVETVRPDLFKDGHFSIFDILVYLDNLGKINMEYHFDADMDTFVIDSINGTDRLWYYAYYDKGRKENNVFRIDHYPYKSKMGFEFFQVSNSHLNNIYETFREEIARLNVNNGSLIIPRVTIESPRNHKKYYNVTVTAHNLRDDTFQDGVITAIDVILSLGDQGKITYQLQWYETIGRAEVLSYWVEGINQDIAYARCGYVYEAGDYDFQDKKGNHIHIPSDIRIITSPQYEKWFWICI
;
A
#
# COMPACT_ATOMS: atom_id res chain seq x y z
N MET A 1 68.41 -23.29 -5.73
CA MET A 1 66.94 -23.53 -5.63
C MET A 1 66.16 -22.63 -4.67
N LYS A 2 66.72 -22.03 -3.59
CA LYS A 2 65.94 -21.20 -2.63
C LYS A 2 65.42 -19.82 -3.14
N ARG A 3 65.90 -19.29 -4.27
CA ARG A 3 65.54 -17.94 -4.76
C ARG A 3 64.24 -17.89 -5.58
N LEU A 4 63.93 -18.96 -6.32
CA LEU A 4 62.77 -19.04 -7.23
C LEU A 4 61.42 -19.17 -6.50
N SER A 5 61.37 -19.86 -5.36
CA SER A 5 60.15 -19.96 -4.53
C SER A 5 59.77 -18.63 -3.86
N SER A 6 60.77 -17.83 -3.48
CA SER A 6 60.55 -16.52 -2.84
C SER A 6 59.99 -15.45 -3.78
N LEU A 7 60.33 -15.54 -5.08
CA LEU A 7 59.84 -14.65 -6.12
C LEU A 7 58.38 -14.94 -6.47
N SER A 8 58.03 -16.22 -6.65
CA SER A 8 56.65 -16.69 -6.86
C SER A 8 55.73 -16.29 -5.69
N PHE A 9 56.18 -16.48 -4.43
CA PHE A 9 55.37 -16.09 -3.26
C PHE A 9 55.18 -14.57 -3.14
N LYS A 10 56.20 -13.77 -3.47
CA LYS A 10 56.09 -12.30 -3.52
C LYS A 10 55.14 -11.84 -4.62
N GLU A 11 55.13 -12.49 -5.78
CA GLU A 11 54.19 -12.21 -6.88
C GLU A 11 52.75 -12.58 -6.51
N ILE A 12 52.50 -13.75 -5.92
CA ILE A 12 51.18 -14.17 -5.43
C ILE A 12 50.65 -13.16 -4.40
N LYS A 13 51.49 -12.74 -3.44
CA LYS A 13 51.13 -11.74 -2.42
C LYS A 13 50.92 -10.34 -2.98
N LYS A 14 51.63 -9.98 -4.05
CA LYS A 14 51.45 -8.71 -4.78
C LYS A 14 50.12 -8.73 -5.55
N ASN A 15 49.81 -9.83 -6.23
CA ASN A 15 48.56 -10.02 -6.98
C ASN A 15 47.34 -10.03 -6.05
N SER A 16 47.40 -10.70 -4.90
CA SER A 16 46.31 -10.70 -3.92
C SER A 16 46.06 -9.33 -3.29
N ARG A 17 47.11 -8.54 -3.04
CA ARG A 17 46.99 -7.15 -2.57
C ARG A 17 46.38 -6.23 -3.63
N THR A 18 46.73 -6.41 -4.89
CA THR A 18 46.15 -5.64 -6.01
C THR A 18 44.67 -6.00 -6.16
N TYR A 19 44.34 -7.29 -6.17
CA TYR A 19 42.95 -7.77 -6.24
C TYR A 19 42.07 -7.18 -5.13
N ARG A 20 42.53 -7.24 -3.87
CA ARG A 20 41.78 -6.66 -2.74
C ARG A 20 41.57 -5.15 -2.88
N ARG A 21 42.56 -4.40 -3.39
CA ARG A 21 42.41 -2.95 -3.63
C ARG A 21 41.39 -2.66 -4.72
N THR A 22 41.43 -3.44 -5.80
CA THR A 22 40.45 -3.34 -6.89
C THR A 22 39.05 -3.65 -6.37
N LEU A 23 38.87 -4.74 -5.62
CA LEU A 23 37.58 -5.12 -5.05
C LEU A 23 37.00 -4.02 -4.14
N ASN A 24 37.81 -3.48 -3.22
CA ASN A 24 37.37 -2.38 -2.36
C ASN A 24 36.92 -1.16 -3.19
N TYR A 25 37.69 -0.78 -4.21
CA TYR A 25 37.33 0.35 -5.07
C TYR A 25 36.03 0.11 -5.85
N ILE A 26 35.80 -1.10 -6.35
CA ILE A 26 34.56 -1.47 -7.05
C ILE A 26 33.36 -1.35 -6.10
N ILE A 27 33.49 -1.86 -4.88
CA ILE A 27 32.44 -1.77 -3.86
C ILE A 27 32.16 -0.30 -3.54
N ASP A 28 33.19 0.51 -3.31
CA ASP A 28 33.03 1.93 -2.99
C ASP A 28 32.34 2.69 -4.15
N MET A 29 32.69 2.41 -5.41
CA MET A 29 32.01 2.99 -6.57
C MET A 29 30.55 2.54 -6.67
N GLY A 30 30.28 1.26 -6.40
CA GLY A 30 28.91 0.75 -6.32
C GLY A 30 28.09 1.48 -5.26
N ILE A 31 28.65 1.65 -4.05
CA ILE A 31 28.00 2.41 -2.96
C ILE A 31 27.64 3.81 -3.44
N VAL A 32 28.55 4.52 -4.12
CA VAL A 32 28.27 5.88 -4.62
C VAL A 32 27.12 5.88 -5.63
N VAL A 33 27.10 4.97 -6.60
CA VAL A 33 26.04 4.90 -7.61
C VAL A 33 24.68 4.63 -6.97
N TYR A 34 24.59 3.59 -6.13
CA TYR A 34 23.33 3.25 -5.47
C TYR A 34 22.90 4.30 -4.45
N PHE A 35 23.84 4.95 -3.77
CA PHE A 35 23.54 6.07 -2.89
C PHE A 35 22.93 7.25 -3.65
N LEU A 36 23.43 7.58 -4.84
CA LEU A 36 22.85 8.65 -5.66
C LEU A 36 21.42 8.33 -6.12
N ILE A 37 21.17 7.08 -6.54
CA ILE A 37 19.82 6.60 -6.87
C ILE A 37 18.92 6.73 -5.64
N GLN A 38 19.37 6.25 -4.48
CA GLN A 38 18.60 6.29 -3.24
C GLN A 38 18.32 7.70 -2.72
N MET A 39 19.30 8.59 -2.82
CA MET A 39 19.17 9.99 -2.47
C MET A 39 18.13 10.66 -3.37
N LEU A 40 18.24 10.49 -4.68
CA LEU A 40 17.33 11.13 -5.64
C LEU A 40 15.90 10.62 -5.48
N THR A 41 15.73 9.29 -5.47
CA THR A 41 14.41 8.66 -5.32
C THR A 41 13.79 8.96 -3.95
N GLY A 42 14.58 8.95 -2.87
CA GLY A 42 14.12 9.24 -1.51
C GLY A 42 13.69 10.70 -1.32
N VAL A 43 14.47 11.66 -1.84
CA VAL A 43 14.11 13.09 -1.79
C VAL A 43 12.83 13.36 -2.59
N LEU A 44 12.67 12.74 -3.76
CA LEU A 44 11.46 12.90 -4.58
C LEU A 44 10.23 12.30 -3.89
N LYS A 45 10.34 11.13 -3.25
CA LYS A 45 9.26 10.57 -2.43
C LYS A 45 8.92 11.45 -1.22
N PHE A 46 9.93 12.02 -0.56
CA PHE A 46 9.73 12.96 0.54
C PHE A 46 8.99 14.23 0.08
N LEU A 47 9.34 14.78 -1.08
CA LEU A 47 8.65 15.95 -1.65
C LEU A 47 7.22 15.63 -2.09
N ASN A 48 6.96 14.45 -2.67
CA ASN A 48 5.60 14.05 -3.08
C ASN A 48 4.62 14.03 -1.89
N MET A 49 5.11 13.68 -0.69
CA MET A 49 4.31 13.72 0.53
C MET A 49 3.73 15.12 0.84
N TYR A 50 4.33 16.21 0.32
CA TYR A 50 3.93 17.58 0.63
C TYR A 50 3.37 18.38 -0.54
N ILE A 51 3.58 17.95 -1.79
CA ILE A 51 3.31 18.80 -2.97
C ILE A 51 2.15 18.29 -3.86
N HIS A 52 1.62 17.07 -3.66
CA HIS A 52 0.40 16.52 -4.28
C HIS A 52 0.05 17.09 -5.67
N THR A 53 0.81 16.73 -6.71
CA THR A 53 0.42 17.00 -8.11
C THR A 53 0.47 15.72 -8.93
N ASP A 54 -0.42 15.59 -9.92
CA ASP A 54 -0.62 14.38 -10.75
C ASP A 54 0.68 13.85 -11.41
N ILE A 55 1.63 14.74 -11.69
CA ILE A 55 2.94 14.39 -12.27
C ILE A 55 3.79 13.54 -11.30
N PHE A 56 3.67 13.76 -10.00
CA PHE A 56 4.43 13.01 -9.00
C PHE A 56 3.82 11.63 -8.70
N ASP A 57 2.53 11.41 -8.92
CA ASP A 57 1.87 10.15 -8.56
C ASP A 57 2.20 9.02 -9.55
N LEU A 58 2.22 9.28 -10.86
CA LEU A 58 2.68 8.31 -11.86
C LEU A 58 4.19 8.00 -11.71
N PHE A 59 4.94 8.97 -11.22
CA PHE A 59 6.37 8.84 -10.92
C PHE A 59 6.59 8.07 -9.61
N SER A 60 5.67 8.16 -8.63
CA SER A 60 5.76 7.60 -7.29
C SER A 60 5.85 6.07 -7.26
N GLU A 61 5.07 5.36 -8.08
CA GLU A 61 5.11 3.88 -8.09
C GLU A 61 6.44 3.35 -8.65
N ARG A 62 6.84 3.87 -9.82
CA ARG A 62 8.12 3.53 -10.46
C ARG A 62 9.31 3.89 -9.57
N LEU A 63 9.27 5.07 -8.94
CA LEU A 63 10.24 5.48 -7.95
C LEU A 63 10.27 4.56 -6.73
N SER A 64 9.11 4.06 -6.26
CA SER A 64 9.05 3.21 -5.07
C SER A 64 9.80 1.91 -5.26
N ILE A 65 9.55 1.25 -6.40
CA ILE A 65 10.24 0.00 -6.74
C ILE A 65 11.75 0.23 -6.84
N LEU A 66 12.16 1.28 -7.57
CA LEU A 66 13.58 1.64 -7.67
C LEU A 66 14.20 1.94 -6.30
N HIS A 67 13.50 2.67 -5.44
CA HIS A 67 13.97 3.04 -4.11
C HIS A 67 14.14 1.82 -3.18
N GLU A 68 13.17 0.91 -3.22
CA GLU A 68 13.16 -0.27 -2.37
C GLU A 68 14.31 -1.24 -2.77
N TRP A 69 14.38 -1.61 -4.05
CA TRP A 69 15.38 -2.57 -4.53
C TRP A 69 16.80 -2.01 -4.53
N SER A 70 16.98 -0.74 -4.95
CA SER A 70 18.28 -0.11 -4.89
C SER A 70 18.75 0.12 -3.43
N GLY A 71 17.82 0.24 -2.49
CA GLY A 71 18.09 0.27 -1.05
C GLY A 71 18.64 -1.03 -0.48
N ILE A 72 18.04 -2.17 -0.86
CA ILE A 72 18.57 -3.49 -0.50
C ILE A 72 19.98 -3.68 -1.06
N ALA A 73 20.18 -3.35 -2.34
CA ALA A 73 21.49 -3.44 -2.99
C ALA A 73 22.54 -2.55 -2.30
N LEU A 74 22.18 -1.30 -1.99
CA LEU A 74 23.03 -0.37 -1.23
C LEU A 74 23.37 -0.94 0.15
N GLY A 75 22.39 -1.50 0.85
CA GLY A 75 22.58 -2.13 2.15
C GLY A 75 23.61 -3.25 2.11
N ILE A 76 23.50 -4.17 1.15
CA ILE A 76 24.45 -5.27 0.94
C ILE A 76 25.87 -4.73 0.67
N LEU A 77 26.00 -3.71 -0.19
CA LEU A 77 27.30 -3.11 -0.51
C LEU A 77 27.93 -2.43 0.71
N ILE A 78 27.16 -1.68 1.50
CA ILE A 78 27.64 -1.01 2.72
C ILE A 78 28.02 -2.04 3.78
N LEU A 79 27.22 -3.08 4.00
CA LEU A 79 27.56 -4.16 4.93
C LEU A 79 28.87 -4.84 4.52
N THR A 80 29.05 -5.11 3.23
CA THR A 80 30.30 -5.67 2.68
C THR A 80 31.48 -4.72 2.91
N HIS A 81 31.30 -3.42 2.66
CA HIS A 81 32.31 -2.39 2.93
C HIS A 81 32.71 -2.37 4.41
N LEU A 82 31.74 -2.38 5.32
CA LEU A 82 31.99 -2.41 6.78
C LEU A 82 32.79 -3.65 7.18
N VAL A 83 32.45 -4.83 6.65
CA VAL A 83 33.21 -6.07 6.91
C VAL A 83 34.66 -5.96 6.41
N LEU A 84 34.86 -5.45 5.20
CA LEU A 84 36.19 -5.28 4.60
C LEU A 84 37.08 -4.30 5.38
N HIS A 85 36.45 -3.30 6.01
CA HIS A 85 37.09 -2.23 6.76
C HIS A 85 37.02 -2.40 8.29
N TRP A 86 36.43 -3.48 8.80
CA TRP A 86 36.19 -3.70 10.24
C TRP A 86 37.44 -3.55 11.11
N LYS A 87 38.57 -4.14 10.67
CA LYS A 87 39.86 -4.03 11.38
C LYS A 87 40.36 -2.58 11.46
N TRP A 88 40.10 -1.78 10.43
CA TRP A 88 40.48 -0.37 10.42
C TRP A 88 39.61 0.43 11.37
N ILE A 89 38.29 0.20 11.35
CA ILE A 89 37.32 0.84 12.25
C ILE A 89 37.72 0.61 13.71
N PHE A 90 37.88 -0.66 14.11
CA PHE A 90 38.25 -1.02 15.49
C PHE A 90 39.56 -0.37 15.95
N ASN A 91 40.57 -0.33 15.07
CA ASN A 91 41.85 0.30 15.36
C ASN A 91 41.76 1.83 15.46
N MET A 92 40.82 2.45 14.76
CA MET A 92 40.54 3.88 14.85
C MET A 92 39.78 4.21 16.14
N THR A 93 38.78 3.40 16.51
CA THR A 93 38.02 3.51 17.76
C THR A 93 38.93 3.42 18.99
N LYS A 94 39.92 2.52 18.99
CA LYS A 94 40.92 2.45 20.08
C LYS A 94 41.76 3.72 20.24
N LYS A 95 41.86 4.55 19.20
CA LYS A 95 42.67 5.78 19.21
C LYS A 95 41.86 7.02 19.60
N ILE A 96 40.55 6.89 19.89
CA ILE A 96 39.65 8.00 20.27
C ILE A 96 40.25 8.93 21.34
N PRO A 97 40.79 8.44 22.48
CA PRO A 97 41.30 9.33 23.52
C PRO A 97 42.44 10.25 23.04
N LYS A 98 43.21 9.80 22.04
CA LYS A 98 44.30 10.57 21.41
C LYS A 98 43.83 11.44 20.24
N ILE A 99 42.70 11.10 19.63
CA ILE A 99 42.13 11.81 18.47
C ILE A 99 41.41 13.08 18.92
N ILE A 100 40.73 13.07 20.07
CA ILE A 100 39.94 14.21 20.60
C ILE A 100 40.72 15.54 20.61
N LYS A 101 42.06 15.51 20.74
CA LYS A 101 42.93 16.70 20.68
C LYS A 101 43.16 17.29 19.27
N ARG A 102 42.62 16.70 18.19
CA ARG A 102 42.87 17.10 16.79
C ARG A 102 41.58 17.30 15.98
N ASN A 103 41.12 18.55 15.89
CA ASN A 103 39.84 18.95 15.29
C ASN A 103 39.45 18.24 13.98
N LYS A 104 40.32 18.19 12.96
CA LYS A 104 39.96 17.60 11.65
C LYS A 104 39.82 16.07 11.66
N LYS A 105 40.61 15.35 12.48
CA LYS A 105 40.49 13.88 12.58
C LYS A 105 39.29 13.48 13.43
N THR A 106 39.01 14.26 14.47
CA THR A 106 37.82 14.14 15.30
C THR A 106 36.54 14.31 14.48
N LEU A 107 36.46 15.36 13.65
CA LEU A 107 35.29 15.62 12.79
C LEU A 107 35.00 14.47 11.82
N LYS A 108 36.04 13.95 11.13
CA LYS A 108 35.88 12.80 10.22
C LYS A 108 35.33 11.58 10.95
N TYR A 109 35.88 11.27 12.11
CA TYR A 109 35.45 10.12 12.90
C TYR A 109 33.98 10.23 13.34
N PHE A 110 33.58 11.38 13.90
CA PHE A 110 32.19 11.58 14.32
C PHE A 110 31.21 11.60 13.13
N ASN A 111 31.60 12.17 11.99
CA ASN A 111 30.81 12.10 10.76
C ASN A 111 30.61 10.64 10.32
N ASP A 112 31.67 9.83 10.32
CA ASP A 112 31.60 8.42 9.93
C ASP A 112 30.74 7.58 10.88
N ILE A 113 30.79 7.87 12.19
CA ILE A 113 29.90 7.24 13.18
C ILE A 113 28.45 7.68 12.99
N GLY A 114 28.21 8.97 12.75
CA GLY A 114 26.88 9.50 12.44
C GLY A 114 26.28 8.82 11.21
N MET A 115 27.05 8.70 10.13
CA MET A 115 26.64 7.97 8.93
C MET A 115 26.30 6.52 9.23
N LEU A 116 27.10 5.82 10.05
CA LEU A 116 26.82 4.43 10.42
C LEU A 116 25.49 4.31 11.17
N ILE A 117 25.23 5.19 12.14
CA ILE A 117 23.99 5.19 12.92
C ILE A 117 22.79 5.50 12.01
N SER A 118 22.88 6.55 11.20
CA SER A 118 21.80 6.92 10.26
C SER A 118 21.55 5.81 9.25
N PHE A 119 22.59 5.19 8.70
CA PHE A 119 22.46 4.03 7.80
C PHE A 119 21.74 2.87 8.47
N LEU A 120 22.10 2.51 9.70
CA LEU A 120 21.44 1.41 10.42
C LEU A 120 19.95 1.71 10.66
N LEU A 121 19.63 2.94 11.08
CA LEU A 121 18.24 3.36 11.26
C LEU A 121 17.45 3.27 9.95
N VAL A 122 17.95 3.86 8.86
CA VAL A 122 17.29 3.84 7.55
C VAL A 122 17.18 2.43 6.98
N PHE A 123 18.23 1.62 7.11
CA PHE A 123 18.24 0.25 6.59
C PHE A 123 17.26 -0.64 7.34
N ILE A 124 17.28 -0.63 8.67
CA ILE A 124 16.36 -1.43 9.50
C ILE A 124 14.91 -1.00 9.23
N THR A 125 14.61 0.29 9.31
CA THR A 125 13.26 0.80 9.05
C THR A 125 12.81 0.57 7.60
N GLY A 126 13.74 0.65 6.64
CA GLY A 126 13.49 0.35 5.23
C GLY A 126 13.15 -1.12 4.99
N VAL A 127 13.84 -2.04 5.66
CA VAL A 127 13.53 -3.49 5.64
C VAL A 127 12.12 -3.74 6.20
N PHE A 128 11.74 -3.11 7.32
CA PHE A 128 10.37 -3.22 7.84
C PHE A 128 9.30 -2.64 6.91
N LYS A 129 9.65 -1.62 6.11
CA LYS A 129 8.77 -1.03 5.08
C LYS A 129 8.75 -1.85 3.77
N PHE A 130 9.59 -2.86 3.61
CA PHE A 130 9.74 -3.59 2.35
C PHE A 130 8.51 -4.50 2.09
N PRO A 131 7.77 -4.30 0.97
CA PRO A 131 6.48 -4.96 0.75
C PRO A 131 6.53 -6.49 0.75
N ALA A 132 7.66 -7.09 0.34
CA ALA A 132 7.75 -8.54 0.17
C ALA A 132 7.97 -9.33 1.46
N LEU A 133 8.20 -8.69 2.62
CA LEU A 133 8.58 -9.39 3.84
C LEU A 133 7.40 -9.93 4.67
N GLU A 134 6.15 -9.82 4.20
CA GLU A 134 4.92 -10.32 4.87
C GLU A 134 4.89 -10.12 6.40
N VAL A 135 5.56 -9.06 6.90
CA VAL A 135 5.64 -8.80 8.33
C VAL A 135 4.23 -8.49 8.83
N ASP A 136 3.81 -9.20 9.88
CA ASP A 136 2.47 -9.08 10.45
C ASP A 136 2.12 -7.61 10.66
N ARG A 137 1.18 -7.13 9.84
CA ARG A 137 0.84 -5.71 9.79
C ARG A 137 0.05 -5.25 11.00
N ALA A 138 -0.39 -6.14 11.89
CA ALA A 138 -0.93 -5.76 13.20
C ALA A 138 0.15 -5.11 14.09
N ILE A 139 1.41 -5.52 13.92
CA ILE A 139 2.55 -4.87 14.58
C ILE A 139 2.90 -3.57 13.85
N LEU A 140 2.92 -3.57 12.51
CA LEU A 140 3.22 -2.36 11.73
C LEU A 140 2.15 -1.27 11.89
N SER A 141 0.86 -1.57 12.06
CA SER A 141 -0.18 -0.53 12.18
C SER A 141 -0.02 0.31 13.46
N ASN A 142 0.50 -0.28 14.53
CA ASN A 142 0.72 0.42 15.80
C ASN A 142 1.98 1.30 15.79
N TYR A 143 2.92 1.06 14.87
CA TYR A 143 4.21 1.76 14.79
C TYR A 143 4.50 2.38 13.42
N SER A 144 3.54 2.36 12.49
CA SER A 144 3.71 2.75 11.08
C SER A 144 4.22 4.18 10.97
N ILE A 145 3.60 5.11 11.70
CA ILE A 145 3.96 6.52 11.73
C ILE A 145 5.38 6.70 12.29
N LEU A 146 5.72 5.98 13.37
CA LEU A 146 7.04 6.07 13.98
C LEU A 146 8.13 5.58 13.02
N PHE A 147 7.93 4.42 12.37
CA PHE A 147 8.90 3.88 11.42
C PHE A 147 9.06 4.74 10.18
N VAL A 148 7.97 5.27 9.64
CA VAL A 148 8.00 6.20 8.51
C VAL A 148 8.78 7.46 8.89
N THR A 149 8.45 8.06 10.03
CA THR A 149 9.12 9.28 10.51
C THR A 149 10.62 9.05 10.73
N ILE A 150 11.00 7.95 11.41
CA ILE A 150 12.41 7.63 11.64
C ILE A 150 13.14 7.40 10.32
N HIS A 151 12.55 6.65 9.39
CA HIS A 151 13.15 6.35 8.10
C HIS A 151 13.46 7.63 7.31
N ASP A 152 12.47 8.51 7.19
CA ASP A 152 12.55 9.68 6.33
C ASP A 152 13.56 10.69 6.90
N TRP A 153 13.49 11.00 8.20
CA TRP A 153 14.43 11.91 8.85
C TRP A 153 15.85 11.34 8.95
N ALA A 154 16.01 10.05 9.27
CA ALA A 154 17.33 9.43 9.28
C ALA A 154 17.93 9.40 7.87
N GLY A 155 17.10 9.27 6.82
CA GLY A 155 17.51 9.35 5.42
C GLY A 155 18.08 10.71 5.07
N ILE A 156 17.38 11.80 5.41
CA ILE A 156 17.86 13.17 5.17
C ILE A 156 19.18 13.43 5.92
N ILE A 157 19.28 13.01 7.19
CA ILE A 157 20.51 13.13 7.97
C ILE A 157 21.66 12.34 7.31
N LEU A 158 21.40 11.10 6.86
CA LEU A 158 22.38 10.29 6.15
C LEU A 158 22.89 10.98 4.88
N VAL A 159 22.00 11.63 4.12
CA VAL A 159 22.38 12.38 2.91
C VAL A 159 23.35 13.51 3.25
N ILE A 160 23.02 14.32 4.26
CA ILE A 160 23.87 15.44 4.70
C ILE A 160 25.26 14.93 5.15
N LEU A 161 25.29 13.88 5.97
CA LEU A 161 26.54 13.31 6.48
C LEU A 161 27.39 12.63 5.39
N ALA A 162 26.76 12.01 4.39
CA ALA A 162 27.43 11.42 3.24
C ALA A 162 28.06 12.48 2.34
N LEU A 163 27.34 13.59 2.07
CA LEU A 163 27.91 14.73 1.35
C LEU A 163 29.12 15.32 2.10
N LEU A 164 28.99 15.50 3.41
CA LEU A 164 30.11 15.96 4.25
C LEU A 164 31.29 14.97 4.23
N HIS A 165 31.03 13.66 4.24
CA HIS A 165 32.07 12.63 4.11
C HIS A 165 32.84 12.77 2.80
N ILE A 166 32.14 12.94 1.67
CA ILE A 166 32.75 13.12 0.35
C ILE A 166 33.64 14.38 0.35
N ILE A 167 33.12 15.50 0.84
CA ILE A 167 33.86 16.78 0.91
C ILE A 167 35.13 16.63 1.77
N LEU A 168 35.01 16.04 2.96
CA LEU A 168 36.13 15.86 3.89
C LEU A 168 37.23 14.93 3.34
N ASN A 169 36.87 14.02 2.41
CA ASN A 169 37.77 13.02 1.84
C ASN A 169 38.12 13.25 0.35
N TRP A 170 37.66 14.36 -0.25
CA TRP A 170 37.81 14.65 -1.67
C TRP A 170 39.24 14.50 -2.21
N SER A 171 40.23 15.06 -1.51
CA SER A 171 41.64 14.97 -1.93
C SER A 171 42.17 13.53 -1.97
N TRP A 172 41.72 12.69 -1.05
CA TRP A 172 42.07 11.27 -1.01
C TRP A 172 41.36 10.49 -2.13
N ILE A 173 40.09 10.80 -2.40
CA ILE A 173 39.30 10.19 -3.48
C ILE A 173 39.98 10.47 -4.83
N VAL A 174 40.29 11.74 -5.13
CA VAL A 174 40.96 12.12 -6.39
C VAL A 174 42.31 11.44 -6.54
N ALA A 175 43.12 11.39 -5.47
CA ALA A 175 44.43 10.72 -5.51
C ALA A 175 44.30 9.20 -5.75
N THR A 176 43.31 8.55 -5.14
CA THR A 176 43.05 7.11 -5.28
C THR A 176 42.55 6.77 -6.68
N THR A 177 41.59 7.54 -7.20
CA THR A 177 41.08 7.40 -8.57
C THR A 177 42.20 7.57 -9.60
N LYS A 178 43.01 8.63 -9.49
CA LYS A 178 44.18 8.82 -10.37
C LYS A 178 45.16 7.65 -10.34
N LYS A 179 45.38 7.04 -9.17
CA LYS A 179 46.28 5.89 -9.02
C LYS A 179 45.74 4.61 -9.65
N MET A 180 44.41 4.44 -9.67
CA MET A 180 43.75 3.28 -10.27
C MET A 180 43.75 3.37 -11.81
N PHE A 181 43.50 4.55 -12.36
CA PHE A 181 43.43 4.77 -13.81
C PHE A 181 44.76 5.18 -14.46
N GLY A 182 45.71 5.74 -13.69
CA GLY A 182 47.04 6.15 -14.18
C GLY A 182 48.04 5.01 -14.42
N ARG A 183 47.62 3.74 -14.32
CA ARG A 183 48.43 2.55 -14.65
C ARG A 183 47.66 1.62 -15.58
N ALA A 184 47.13 2.14 -16.69
CA ALA A 184 46.54 1.32 -17.73
C ALA A 184 47.63 0.57 -18.50
N ASN A 185 47.96 -0.66 -18.06
CA ASN A 185 48.70 -1.62 -18.85
C ASN A 185 47.71 -2.70 -19.30
N LEU A 186 47.68 -3.00 -20.61
CA LEU A 186 46.64 -3.74 -21.33
C LEU A 186 46.36 -5.19 -20.86
N LYS A 187 47.05 -5.70 -19.83
CA LYS A 187 46.71 -6.98 -19.17
C LYS A 187 45.55 -6.88 -18.15
N GLN A 188 45.01 -5.68 -17.94
CA GLN A 188 43.87 -5.41 -17.05
C GLN A 188 42.50 -5.62 -17.73
N THR A 189 42.44 -6.19 -18.93
CA THR A 189 41.20 -6.45 -19.68
C THR A 189 40.35 -7.57 -19.08
N ARG A 190 40.94 -8.54 -18.37
CA ARG A 190 40.20 -9.62 -17.69
C ARG A 190 39.42 -9.17 -16.45
N ASN A 191 39.83 -8.05 -15.84
CA ASN A 191 39.11 -7.46 -14.71
C ASN A 191 37.98 -6.52 -15.18
N LEU A 192 38.06 -5.99 -16.41
CA LEU A 192 37.05 -5.10 -16.99
C LEU A 192 35.79 -5.87 -17.40
N SER A 193 35.93 -7.08 -17.95
CA SER A 193 34.80 -7.98 -18.23
C SER A 193 34.12 -8.45 -16.95
N SER A 194 34.88 -8.79 -15.91
CA SER A 194 34.32 -9.09 -14.57
C SER A 194 33.61 -7.87 -13.95
N PHE A 195 34.11 -6.66 -14.22
CA PHE A 195 33.53 -5.40 -13.78
C PHE A 195 32.20 -5.08 -14.49
N ILE A 196 32.15 -5.29 -15.80
CA ILE A 196 30.94 -5.13 -16.61
C ILE A 196 29.89 -6.18 -16.23
N ILE A 197 30.29 -7.44 -16.05
CA ILE A 197 29.38 -8.52 -15.64
C ILE A 197 28.83 -8.27 -14.22
N PHE A 198 29.65 -7.82 -13.27
CA PHE A 198 29.18 -7.45 -11.93
C PHE A 198 28.17 -6.29 -11.97
N ILE A 199 28.41 -5.28 -12.79
CA ILE A 199 27.48 -4.15 -13.01
C ILE A 199 26.20 -4.62 -13.72
N ILE A 200 26.28 -5.49 -14.72
CA ILE A 200 25.12 -6.05 -15.42
C ILE A 200 24.29 -6.91 -14.45
N ILE A 201 24.91 -7.71 -13.60
CA ILE A 201 24.22 -8.54 -12.59
C ILE A 201 23.58 -7.67 -11.49
N LEU A 202 24.20 -6.55 -11.10
CA LEU A 202 23.62 -5.61 -10.13
C LEU A 202 22.51 -4.74 -10.72
N ILE A 203 22.58 -4.43 -12.02
CA ILE A 203 21.56 -3.68 -12.75
C ILE A 203 20.44 -4.61 -13.27
N LEU A 204 20.68 -5.91 -13.40
CA LEU A 204 19.68 -6.90 -13.84
C LEU A 204 18.34 -6.77 -13.07
N PRO A 205 18.32 -6.66 -11.73
CA PRO A 205 17.08 -6.45 -10.96
C PRO A 205 16.39 -5.11 -11.24
N LEU A 206 17.10 -4.11 -11.77
CA LEU A 206 16.52 -2.84 -12.21
C LEU A 206 15.88 -2.94 -13.61
N ILE A 207 16.22 -3.97 -14.38
CA ILE A 207 15.70 -4.23 -15.75
C ILE A 207 14.64 -5.35 -15.72
N ILE A 208 14.68 -6.25 -14.74
CA ILE A 208 13.84 -7.46 -14.69
C ILE A 208 12.34 -7.24 -14.40
N PRO A 209 11.82 -6.17 -13.75
CA PRO A 209 10.38 -6.05 -13.60
C PRO A 209 9.78 -5.41 -14.87
N TYR A 210 9.95 -6.05 -16.02
CA TYR A 210 9.17 -5.74 -17.23
C TYR A 210 9.08 -6.94 -18.17
N ILE A 211 8.62 -8.07 -17.64
CA ILE A 211 7.68 -8.89 -18.39
C ILE A 211 6.33 -8.61 -17.72
N PRO A 212 5.40 -7.91 -18.37
CA PRO A 212 4.03 -7.87 -17.89
C PRO A 212 3.47 -9.28 -18.06
N ILE A 213 3.63 -10.12 -17.04
CA ILE A 213 2.69 -11.22 -16.82
C ILE A 213 1.62 -10.63 -15.92
N GLU A 214 0.83 -9.71 -16.46
CA GLU A 214 -0.47 -9.41 -15.88
C GLU A 214 -1.45 -10.41 -16.48
N ASN A 215 -1.37 -11.66 -16.02
CA ASN A 215 -2.59 -12.47 -15.99
C ASN A 215 -3.39 -11.88 -14.83
N GLN A 216 -4.14 -10.81 -15.12
CA GLN A 216 -5.11 -10.21 -14.24
C GLN A 216 -6.25 -11.23 -14.06
N SER A 217 -6.16 -12.08 -13.05
CA SER A 217 -7.16 -13.12 -12.80
C SER A 217 -8.26 -12.59 -11.88
N ASN A 218 -9.48 -12.50 -12.42
CA ASN A 218 -10.67 -12.23 -11.62
C ASN A 218 -11.13 -13.55 -11.01
N GLU A 219 -10.70 -13.80 -9.77
CA GLU A 219 -10.88 -15.06 -9.05
C GLU A 219 -11.93 -14.95 -7.95
N VAL A 220 -12.79 -15.98 -7.84
CA VAL A 220 -13.71 -16.18 -6.72
C VAL A 220 -13.35 -17.45 -5.98
N ALA A 221 -13.29 -17.41 -4.64
CA ALA A 221 -13.06 -18.60 -3.81
C ALA A 221 -14.38 -19.13 -3.22
N VAL A 222 -14.75 -20.35 -3.59
CA VAL A 222 -16.00 -20.98 -3.14
C VAL A 222 -15.71 -22.16 -2.20
N VAL A 223 -16.44 -22.23 -1.09
CA VAL A 223 -16.30 -23.32 -0.10
C VAL A 223 -16.50 -24.67 -0.77
N GLY A 224 -15.55 -25.59 -0.56
CA GLY A 224 -15.61 -26.94 -1.11
C GLY A 224 -15.22 -27.06 -2.60
N VAL A 225 -15.00 -25.94 -3.30
CA VAL A 225 -14.61 -25.94 -4.72
C VAL A 225 -13.19 -25.44 -4.94
N GLY A 226 -12.83 -24.35 -4.26
CA GLY A 226 -11.56 -23.65 -4.47
C GLY A 226 -11.74 -22.36 -5.28
N LYS A 227 -10.66 -21.91 -5.91
CA LYS A 227 -10.63 -20.68 -6.70
C LYS A 227 -11.10 -20.94 -8.14
N ILE A 228 -11.94 -20.06 -8.64
CA ILE A 228 -12.52 -20.13 -9.99
C ILE A 228 -12.33 -18.78 -10.67
N ASP A 229 -11.77 -18.80 -11.88
CA ASP A 229 -11.68 -17.64 -12.75
C ASP A 229 -13.02 -17.38 -13.47
N PHE A 230 -13.34 -16.11 -13.70
CA PHE A 230 -14.49 -15.70 -14.53
C PHE A 230 -14.16 -14.49 -15.40
N ASN A 231 -14.97 -14.27 -16.44
CA ASN A 231 -14.89 -13.10 -17.31
C ASN A 231 -15.96 -12.06 -16.91
N PRO A 232 -15.60 -10.88 -16.38
CA PRO A 232 -16.56 -9.84 -16.02
C PRO A 232 -17.49 -9.41 -17.16
N ASP A 233 -16.99 -9.41 -18.40
CA ASP A 233 -17.76 -8.93 -19.57
C ASP A 233 -18.94 -9.86 -19.94
N GLU A 234 -18.97 -11.06 -19.37
CA GLU A 234 -20.01 -12.07 -19.60
C GLU A 234 -21.03 -12.17 -18.45
N VAL A 235 -20.85 -11.38 -17.38
CA VAL A 235 -21.75 -11.38 -16.22
C VAL A 235 -22.90 -10.41 -16.46
N GLU A 236 -24.14 -10.91 -16.39
CA GLU A 236 -25.36 -10.11 -16.42
C GLU A 236 -25.92 -9.97 -14.99
N THR A 237 -26.47 -8.79 -14.67
CA THR A 237 -27.05 -8.56 -13.34
C THR A 237 -28.42 -9.19 -13.19
N VAL A 238 -28.68 -9.81 -12.03
CA VAL A 238 -30.01 -10.25 -11.59
C VAL A 238 -30.75 -9.18 -10.79
N ARG A 239 -30.13 -8.00 -10.58
CA ARG A 239 -30.73 -6.81 -9.97
C ARG A 239 -30.82 -5.66 -10.99
N PRO A 240 -31.62 -5.81 -12.07
CA PRO A 240 -31.80 -4.74 -13.07
C PRO A 240 -32.53 -3.50 -12.51
N ASP A 241 -33.12 -3.62 -11.32
CA ASP A 241 -33.66 -2.51 -10.53
C ASP A 241 -32.57 -1.67 -9.86
N LEU A 242 -31.37 -2.22 -9.63
CA LEU A 242 -30.25 -1.53 -9.00
C LEU A 242 -29.18 -1.11 -10.00
N PHE A 243 -28.74 -2.00 -10.88
CA PHE A 243 -27.56 -1.79 -11.74
C PHE A 243 -27.95 -1.48 -13.19
N LYS A 244 -27.13 -0.65 -13.85
CA LYS A 244 -27.18 -0.43 -15.30
C LYS A 244 -26.42 -1.53 -16.05
N ASP A 245 -26.73 -1.69 -17.34
CA ASP A 245 -26.04 -2.63 -18.22
C ASP A 245 -24.51 -2.49 -18.12
N GLY A 246 -23.82 -3.63 -18.00
CA GLY A 246 -22.37 -3.68 -17.81
C GLY A 246 -21.91 -3.51 -16.36
N HIS A 247 -22.82 -3.26 -15.41
CA HIS A 247 -22.53 -3.23 -13.98
C HIS A 247 -23.31 -4.32 -13.26
N PHE A 248 -22.70 -4.88 -12.22
CA PHE A 248 -23.25 -6.02 -11.49
C PHE A 248 -22.63 -6.13 -10.10
N SER A 249 -23.28 -6.91 -9.25
CA SER A 249 -22.87 -7.24 -7.90
C SER A 249 -21.99 -8.49 -7.84
N ILE A 250 -21.33 -8.74 -6.71
CA ILE A 250 -20.60 -10.01 -6.52
C ILE A 250 -21.52 -11.24 -6.47
N PHE A 251 -22.81 -11.06 -6.19
CA PHE A 251 -23.80 -12.13 -6.27
C PHE A 251 -24.05 -12.58 -7.71
N ASP A 252 -24.09 -11.63 -8.65
CA ASP A 252 -24.31 -11.90 -10.08
C ASP A 252 -23.23 -12.82 -10.67
N ILE A 253 -22.00 -12.71 -10.15
CA ILE A 253 -20.89 -13.60 -10.53
C ILE A 253 -21.20 -15.05 -10.12
N LEU A 254 -21.83 -15.29 -8.98
CA LEU A 254 -22.20 -16.64 -8.55
C LEU A 254 -23.31 -17.21 -9.41
N VAL A 255 -24.31 -16.40 -9.76
CA VAL A 255 -25.38 -16.81 -10.69
C VAL A 255 -24.77 -17.17 -12.05
N TYR A 256 -23.83 -16.38 -12.55
CA TYR A 256 -23.09 -16.70 -13.77
C TYR A 256 -22.32 -18.02 -13.66
N LEU A 257 -21.60 -18.26 -12.56
CA LEU A 257 -20.87 -19.51 -12.33
C LEU A 257 -21.79 -20.73 -12.21
N ASP A 258 -22.97 -20.58 -11.60
CA ASP A 258 -23.99 -21.61 -11.51
C ASP A 258 -24.57 -21.96 -12.88
N ASN A 259 -24.89 -20.94 -13.69
CA ASN A 259 -25.35 -21.11 -15.08
C ASN A 259 -24.33 -21.84 -15.96
N LEU A 260 -23.03 -21.66 -15.69
CA LEU A 260 -21.95 -22.40 -16.35
C LEU A 260 -21.75 -23.84 -15.82
N GLY A 261 -22.49 -24.25 -14.78
CA GLY A 261 -22.33 -25.52 -14.10
C GLY A 261 -21.00 -25.67 -13.36
N LYS A 262 -20.35 -24.55 -12.99
CA LYS A 262 -19.09 -24.53 -12.23
C LYS A 262 -19.34 -24.71 -10.73
N ILE A 263 -20.50 -24.26 -10.28
CA ILE A 263 -21.06 -24.50 -8.96
C ILE A 263 -22.50 -24.98 -9.13
N ASN A 264 -23.09 -25.53 -8.07
CA ASN A 264 -24.52 -25.79 -7.94
C ASN A 264 -25.03 -24.92 -6.80
N MET A 265 -25.72 -23.83 -7.10
CA MET A 265 -26.19 -22.84 -6.14
C MET A 265 -27.71 -22.87 -6.03
N GLU A 266 -28.23 -23.07 -4.82
CA GLU A 266 -29.63 -22.86 -4.50
C GLU A 266 -29.78 -21.50 -3.85
N TYR A 267 -30.70 -20.69 -4.36
CA TYR A 267 -30.93 -19.33 -3.88
C TYR A 267 -32.36 -18.87 -4.18
N HIS A 268 -32.83 -17.87 -3.43
CA HIS A 268 -34.12 -17.22 -3.67
C HIS A 268 -34.07 -15.73 -3.33
N PHE A 269 -34.96 -14.95 -3.91
CA PHE A 269 -35.14 -13.55 -3.51
C PHE A 269 -36.09 -13.47 -2.31
N ASP A 270 -35.68 -12.79 -1.24
CA ASP A 270 -36.53 -12.49 -0.09
C ASP A 270 -36.92 -11.00 -0.10
N ALA A 271 -38.20 -10.73 -0.40
CA ALA A 271 -38.74 -9.37 -0.48
C ALA A 271 -38.79 -8.65 0.87
N ASP A 272 -38.85 -9.38 2.00
CA ASP A 272 -38.82 -8.78 3.34
C ASP A 272 -37.40 -8.34 3.72
N MET A 273 -36.39 -8.76 2.97
CA MET A 273 -34.99 -8.36 3.16
C MET A 273 -34.43 -7.53 2.00
N ASP A 274 -35.11 -7.50 0.85
CA ASP A 274 -34.67 -6.91 -0.43
C ASP A 274 -33.28 -7.43 -0.83
N THR A 275 -33.11 -8.75 -0.81
CA THR A 275 -31.83 -9.38 -1.15
C THR A 275 -32.04 -10.81 -1.62
N PHE A 276 -31.15 -11.29 -2.49
CA PHE A 276 -31.02 -12.71 -2.74
C PHE A 276 -30.32 -13.44 -1.58
N VAL A 277 -30.97 -14.48 -1.08
CA VAL A 277 -30.46 -15.39 -0.06
C VAL A 277 -29.86 -16.61 -0.72
N ILE A 278 -28.63 -16.95 -0.35
CA ILE A 278 -27.96 -18.19 -0.76
C ILE A 278 -28.36 -19.28 0.23
N ASP A 279 -29.17 -20.22 -0.22
CA ASP A 279 -29.60 -21.37 0.57
C ASP A 279 -28.47 -22.40 0.68
N SER A 280 -27.84 -22.72 -0.45
CA SER A 280 -26.67 -23.60 -0.48
C SER A 280 -25.77 -23.38 -1.69
N ILE A 281 -24.48 -23.70 -1.55
CA ILE A 281 -23.56 -23.87 -2.68
C ILE A 281 -22.92 -25.26 -2.58
N ASN A 282 -23.13 -26.08 -3.60
CA ASN A 282 -22.71 -27.48 -3.67
C ASN A 282 -23.15 -28.30 -2.44
N GLY A 283 -24.38 -28.05 -1.96
CA GLY A 283 -24.94 -28.69 -0.76
C GLY A 283 -24.38 -28.17 0.56
N THR A 284 -23.52 -27.14 0.53
CA THR A 284 -23.02 -26.47 1.74
C THR A 284 -23.93 -25.32 2.09
N ASP A 285 -24.54 -25.38 3.29
CA ASP A 285 -25.46 -24.37 3.80
C ASP A 285 -24.79 -23.33 4.71
N ARG A 286 -25.59 -22.34 5.15
CA ARG A 286 -25.22 -21.31 6.13
C ARG A 286 -23.95 -20.58 5.74
N LEU A 287 -23.95 -20.05 4.53
CA LEU A 287 -22.81 -19.37 3.95
C LEU A 287 -22.88 -17.86 4.19
N TRP A 288 -21.73 -17.28 4.52
CA TRP A 288 -21.51 -15.84 4.45
C TRP A 288 -20.23 -15.57 3.66
N TYR A 289 -19.90 -14.31 3.41
CA TYR A 289 -18.81 -13.96 2.50
C TYR A 289 -17.87 -12.87 3.06
N TYR A 290 -16.62 -12.97 2.62
CA TYR A 290 -15.63 -11.91 2.66
C TYR A 290 -15.53 -11.27 1.29
N ALA A 291 -15.45 -9.96 1.20
CA ALA A 291 -15.09 -9.24 -0.02
C ALA A 291 -13.91 -8.31 0.26
N TYR A 292 -13.05 -8.11 -0.75
CA TYR A 292 -11.87 -7.25 -0.64
C TYR A 292 -11.39 -6.79 -2.01
N TYR A 293 -11.00 -5.52 -2.13
CA TYR A 293 -10.43 -4.98 -3.37
C TYR A 293 -9.02 -5.51 -3.66
N ASP A 294 -8.50 -5.17 -4.84
CA ASP A 294 -7.12 -5.47 -5.22
C ASP A 294 -6.12 -5.01 -4.14
N LYS A 295 -5.29 -5.94 -3.67
CA LYS A 295 -4.32 -5.76 -2.57
C LYS A 295 -4.95 -5.38 -1.21
N GLY A 296 -6.28 -5.48 -1.09
CA GLY A 296 -7.05 -5.34 0.13
C GLY A 296 -6.93 -6.56 1.04
N ARG A 297 -7.72 -6.57 2.12
CA ARG A 297 -7.82 -7.72 3.03
C ARG A 297 -9.25 -8.14 3.15
N LYS A 298 -9.47 -9.42 3.46
CA LYS A 298 -10.78 -9.93 3.86
C LYS A 298 -11.38 -9.05 4.96
N GLU A 299 -12.58 -8.57 4.69
CA GLU A 299 -13.34 -7.72 5.61
C GLU A 299 -14.57 -8.45 6.11
N ASN A 300 -14.69 -8.54 7.44
CA ASN A 300 -15.96 -8.88 8.05
C ASN A 300 -16.97 -7.80 7.64
N ASN A 301 -18.03 -8.22 6.97
CA ASN A 301 -19.12 -7.34 6.56
C ASN A 301 -20.45 -8.01 6.90
N VAL A 302 -21.50 -7.20 6.99
CA VAL A 302 -22.89 -7.67 7.06
C VAL A 302 -23.71 -7.07 5.92
N PHE A 303 -23.09 -6.87 4.76
CA PHE A 303 -23.71 -6.17 3.64
C PHE A 303 -24.44 -7.16 2.72
N ARG A 304 -25.54 -6.72 2.10
CA ARG A 304 -26.27 -7.52 1.11
C ARG A 304 -25.35 -7.83 -0.06
N ILE A 305 -25.22 -9.10 -0.38
CA ILE A 305 -24.25 -9.57 -1.36
C ILE A 305 -24.59 -9.09 -2.79
N ASP A 306 -25.87 -9.03 -3.10
CA ASP A 306 -26.42 -8.55 -4.36
C ASP A 306 -26.49 -7.02 -4.46
N HIS A 307 -26.13 -6.30 -3.38
CA HIS A 307 -25.94 -4.84 -3.39
C HIS A 307 -24.46 -4.47 -3.50
N TYR A 308 -23.54 -5.42 -3.34
CA TYR A 308 -22.10 -5.17 -3.30
C TYR A 308 -21.56 -5.09 -4.74
N PRO A 309 -21.23 -3.89 -5.27
CA PRO A 309 -20.81 -3.76 -6.66
C PRO A 309 -19.47 -4.44 -6.88
N TYR A 310 -19.35 -5.17 -7.98
CA TYR A 310 -18.08 -5.74 -8.39
C TYR A 310 -17.10 -4.65 -8.85
N LYS A 311 -15.82 -4.80 -8.52
CA LYS A 311 -14.72 -4.00 -9.07
C LYS A 311 -13.64 -4.91 -9.64
N SER A 312 -13.00 -4.45 -10.70
CA SER A 312 -11.87 -5.16 -11.31
C SER A 312 -10.84 -5.59 -10.26
N LYS A 313 -10.37 -6.84 -10.35
CA LYS A 313 -9.37 -7.46 -9.46
C LYS A 313 -9.78 -7.59 -7.99
N MET A 314 -11.04 -7.32 -7.63
CA MET A 314 -11.52 -7.66 -6.30
C MET A 314 -11.63 -9.18 -6.14
N GLY A 315 -11.42 -9.67 -4.92
CA GLY A 315 -11.66 -11.06 -4.56
C GLY A 315 -12.77 -11.16 -3.52
N PHE A 316 -13.48 -12.28 -3.51
CA PHE A 316 -14.39 -12.63 -2.46
C PHE A 316 -14.37 -14.14 -2.18
N GLU A 317 -14.65 -14.48 -0.93
CA GLU A 317 -14.56 -15.85 -0.43
C GLU A 317 -15.75 -16.18 0.47
N PHE A 318 -16.31 -17.37 0.29
CA PHE A 318 -17.37 -17.87 1.15
C PHE A 318 -16.83 -18.64 2.35
N PHE A 319 -17.56 -18.61 3.46
CA PHE A 319 -17.30 -19.41 4.64
C PHE A 319 -18.60 -19.77 5.35
N GLN A 320 -18.60 -20.90 6.06
CA GLN A 320 -19.76 -21.32 6.83
C GLN A 320 -19.86 -20.54 8.15
N VAL A 321 -21.07 -20.16 8.52
CA VAL A 321 -21.40 -19.45 9.76
C VAL A 321 -22.44 -20.21 10.58
N SER A 322 -22.58 -19.82 11.85
CA SER A 322 -23.65 -20.38 12.69
C SER A 322 -25.02 -19.82 12.27
N ASN A 323 -26.08 -20.60 12.50
CA ASN A 323 -27.45 -20.19 12.20
C ASN A 323 -27.85 -18.91 12.97
N SER A 324 -27.40 -18.78 14.23
CA SER A 324 -27.66 -17.57 15.02
C SER A 324 -26.98 -16.34 14.42
N HIS A 325 -25.76 -16.48 13.90
CA HIS A 325 -25.06 -15.36 13.28
C HIS A 325 -25.76 -14.91 11.99
N LEU A 326 -26.14 -15.87 11.14
CA LEU A 326 -26.86 -15.59 9.90
C LEU A 326 -28.21 -14.91 10.17
N ASN A 327 -28.97 -15.45 11.12
CA ASN A 327 -30.25 -14.86 11.52
C ASN A 327 -30.09 -13.45 12.07
N ASN A 328 -29.05 -13.17 12.88
CA ASN A 328 -28.82 -11.82 13.38
C ASN A 328 -28.57 -10.82 12.24
N ILE A 329 -27.89 -11.22 11.16
CA ILE A 329 -27.70 -10.36 9.99
C ILE A 329 -29.05 -10.13 9.30
N TYR A 330 -29.78 -11.19 9.01
CA TYR A 330 -31.06 -11.14 8.31
C TYR A 330 -32.15 -10.36 9.05
N GLU A 331 -32.18 -10.42 10.38
CA GLU A 331 -33.09 -9.57 11.17
C GLU A 331 -32.82 -8.07 10.93
N THR A 332 -31.55 -7.65 10.80
CA THR A 332 -31.27 -6.23 10.50
C THR A 332 -31.76 -5.82 9.11
N PHE A 333 -31.70 -6.72 8.12
CA PHE A 333 -32.25 -6.46 6.80
C PHE A 333 -33.78 -6.33 6.83
N ARG A 334 -34.47 -7.20 7.59
CA ARG A 334 -35.92 -7.10 7.79
C ARG A 334 -36.31 -5.81 8.50
N GLU A 335 -35.54 -5.39 9.51
CA GLU A 335 -35.78 -4.12 10.20
C GLU A 335 -35.60 -2.91 9.29
N GLU A 336 -34.63 -2.93 8.38
CA GLU A 336 -34.45 -1.89 7.36
C GLU A 336 -35.67 -1.80 6.44
N ILE A 337 -36.16 -2.92 5.91
CA ILE A 337 -37.34 -2.95 5.03
C ILE A 337 -38.61 -2.56 5.77
N ALA A 338 -38.81 -3.06 6.98
CA ALA A 338 -39.93 -2.66 7.83
C ALA A 338 -39.94 -1.14 8.08
N ARG A 339 -38.78 -0.54 8.35
CA ARG A 339 -38.63 0.91 8.55
C ARG A 339 -38.91 1.70 7.28
N LEU A 340 -38.46 1.20 6.12
CA LEU A 340 -38.76 1.82 4.83
C LEU A 340 -40.27 1.79 4.51
N ASN A 341 -40.91 0.64 4.76
CA ASN A 341 -42.35 0.43 4.53
C ASN A 341 -43.22 1.31 5.44
N VAL A 342 -42.87 1.44 6.73
CA VAL A 342 -43.55 2.35 7.67
C VAL A 342 -43.50 3.81 7.20
N ASN A 343 -42.47 4.18 6.45
CA ASN A 343 -42.30 5.51 5.88
C ASN A 343 -42.80 5.63 4.43
N ASN A 344 -43.65 4.70 3.96
CA ASN A 344 -44.19 4.67 2.60
C ASN A 344 -43.08 4.77 1.52
N GLY A 345 -41.96 4.07 1.70
CA GLY A 345 -40.84 4.09 0.76
C GLY A 345 -39.91 5.29 0.89
N SER A 346 -40.19 6.26 1.77
CA SER A 346 -39.27 7.37 2.04
C SER A 346 -38.13 6.92 2.97
N LEU A 347 -36.88 7.03 2.52
CA LEU A 347 -35.72 6.70 3.33
C LEU A 347 -35.52 7.78 4.41
N ILE A 348 -35.69 7.39 5.68
CA ILE A 348 -35.45 8.25 6.84
C ILE A 348 -34.45 7.56 7.77
N ILE A 349 -33.23 8.08 7.84
CA ILE A 349 -32.20 7.56 8.74
C ILE A 349 -32.44 8.10 10.16
N PRO A 350 -32.66 7.24 11.17
CA PRO A 350 -32.94 7.67 12.53
C PRO A 350 -31.85 8.56 13.12
N ARG A 351 -30.58 8.26 12.84
CA ARG A 351 -29.45 9.06 13.32
C ARG A 351 -28.31 9.16 12.30
N VAL A 352 -27.95 10.39 11.93
CA VAL A 352 -26.72 10.70 11.20
C VAL A 352 -25.76 11.44 12.11
N THR A 353 -24.51 10.97 12.21
CA THR A 353 -23.48 11.59 13.06
C THR A 353 -22.32 12.07 12.20
N ILE A 354 -21.86 13.30 12.41
CA ILE A 354 -20.66 13.86 11.76
C ILE A 354 -19.67 14.24 12.86
N GLU A 355 -18.52 13.57 12.86
CA GLU A 355 -17.41 13.74 13.81
C GLU A 355 -16.12 14.13 13.08
N SER A 356 -15.66 15.35 13.29
CA SER A 356 -14.41 15.90 12.74
C SER A 356 -13.74 16.82 13.76
N PRO A 357 -12.50 17.29 13.52
CA PRO A 357 -11.76 18.06 14.52
C PRO A 357 -12.49 19.29 15.06
N ARG A 358 -13.41 19.90 14.29
CA ARG A 358 -14.19 21.07 14.70
C ARG A 358 -15.70 20.84 14.68
N ASN A 359 -16.19 19.67 14.27
CA ASN A 359 -17.61 19.38 14.14
C ASN A 359 -17.96 18.08 14.88
N HIS A 360 -18.92 18.17 15.80
CA HIS A 360 -19.50 17.00 16.46
C HIS A 360 -21.01 17.18 16.48
N LYS A 361 -21.66 16.82 15.37
CA LYS A 361 -23.10 17.02 15.19
C LYS A 361 -23.82 15.70 15.01
N LYS A 362 -25.03 15.65 15.57
CA LYS A 362 -25.99 14.57 15.39
C LYS A 362 -27.25 15.15 14.78
N TYR A 363 -27.70 14.53 13.71
CA TYR A 363 -28.95 14.81 13.04
C TYR A 363 -29.88 13.62 13.24
N TYR A 364 -31.16 13.90 13.43
CA TYR A 364 -32.16 12.87 13.71
C TYR A 364 -33.23 12.90 12.63
N ASN A 365 -33.75 11.71 12.31
CA ASN A 365 -34.79 11.51 11.31
C ASN A 365 -34.45 12.24 10.00
N VAL A 366 -33.28 11.94 9.45
CA VAL A 366 -32.80 12.57 8.22
C VAL A 366 -33.48 11.90 7.05
N THR A 367 -34.38 12.62 6.38
CA THR A 367 -34.89 12.21 5.07
C THR A 367 -33.77 12.27 4.04
N VAL A 368 -33.59 11.19 3.29
CA VAL A 368 -32.56 11.06 2.26
C VAL A 368 -33.26 10.87 0.91
N THR A 369 -32.80 11.59 -0.10
CA THR A 369 -33.28 11.47 -1.47
C THR A 369 -32.16 10.98 -2.37
N ALA A 370 -32.48 10.28 -3.46
CA ALA A 370 -31.47 9.92 -4.45
C ALA A 370 -30.97 11.17 -5.18
N HIS A 371 -29.65 11.28 -5.35
CA HIS A 371 -29.03 12.32 -6.17
C HIS A 371 -28.49 11.80 -7.50
N ASN A 372 -28.58 10.49 -7.74
CA ASN A 372 -28.12 9.81 -8.95
C ASN A 372 -26.68 10.19 -9.33
N LEU A 373 -25.79 10.32 -8.32
CA LEU A 373 -24.41 10.73 -8.52
C LEU A 373 -23.61 9.75 -9.39
N ARG A 374 -24.03 8.48 -9.40
CA ARG A 374 -23.45 7.37 -10.16
C ARG A 374 -24.44 6.83 -11.19
N ASP A 375 -24.93 7.73 -12.03
CA ASP A 375 -25.79 7.39 -13.18
C ASP A 375 -25.07 6.59 -14.27
N ASP A 376 -23.77 6.36 -14.14
CA ASP A 376 -23.01 5.39 -14.92
C ASP A 376 -23.25 3.95 -14.43
N THR A 377 -23.44 3.77 -13.12
CA THR A 377 -23.45 2.46 -12.45
C THR A 377 -24.84 1.99 -12.06
N PHE A 378 -25.65 2.88 -11.49
CA PHE A 378 -26.95 2.54 -10.90
C PHE A 378 -28.13 3.11 -11.68
N GLN A 379 -29.28 2.48 -11.52
CA GLN A 379 -30.56 2.99 -12.00
C GLN A 379 -30.94 4.29 -11.29
N ASP A 380 -31.75 5.12 -11.95
CA ASP A 380 -32.28 6.34 -11.35
C ASP A 380 -33.12 6.02 -10.10
N GLY A 381 -32.85 6.72 -9.01
CA GLY A 381 -33.56 6.53 -7.73
C GLY A 381 -32.86 5.61 -6.74
N VAL A 382 -31.77 4.94 -7.13
CA VAL A 382 -30.94 4.18 -6.19
C VAL A 382 -30.24 5.15 -5.23
N ILE A 383 -30.47 4.96 -3.93
CA ILE A 383 -29.85 5.78 -2.87
C ILE A 383 -28.55 5.11 -2.39
N THR A 384 -27.50 5.91 -2.32
CA THR A 384 -26.18 5.52 -1.83
C THR A 384 -25.83 6.25 -0.53
N ALA A 385 -24.85 5.76 0.21
CA ALA A 385 -24.45 6.38 1.48
C ALA A 385 -24.04 7.86 1.32
N ILE A 386 -23.43 8.25 0.19
CA ILE A 386 -23.05 9.65 -0.02
C ILE A 386 -24.26 10.60 -0.11
N ASP A 387 -25.41 10.09 -0.53
CA ASP A 387 -26.65 10.88 -0.68
C ASP A 387 -27.14 11.41 0.68
N VAL A 388 -26.69 10.83 1.80
CA VAL A 388 -26.96 11.37 3.13
C VAL A 388 -26.32 12.73 3.33
N ILE A 389 -25.07 12.90 2.89
CA ILE A 389 -24.36 14.20 2.95
C ILE A 389 -25.00 15.19 1.99
N LEU A 390 -25.35 14.75 0.78
CA LEU A 390 -26.02 15.58 -0.21
C LEU A 390 -27.38 16.07 0.29
N SER A 391 -28.19 15.17 0.85
CA SER A 391 -29.50 15.46 1.43
C SER A 391 -29.41 16.42 2.62
N LEU A 392 -28.39 16.27 3.48
CA LEU A 392 -28.14 17.23 4.56
C LEU A 392 -27.76 18.62 4.02
N GLY A 393 -27.02 18.67 2.91
CA GLY A 393 -26.71 19.92 2.22
C GLY A 393 -27.94 20.60 1.61
N ASP A 394 -28.81 19.85 0.94
CA ASP A 394 -30.07 20.35 0.38
C ASP A 394 -31.01 20.90 1.46
N GLN A 395 -30.98 20.28 2.64
CA GLN A 395 -31.70 20.75 3.83
C GLN A 395 -31.05 21.97 4.51
N GLY A 396 -29.95 22.50 3.97
CA GLY A 396 -29.21 23.63 4.53
C GLY A 396 -28.53 23.34 5.88
N LYS A 397 -28.38 22.06 6.25
CA LYS A 397 -27.85 21.64 7.56
C LYS A 397 -26.32 21.62 7.61
N ILE A 398 -25.67 21.52 6.45
CA ILE A 398 -24.21 21.53 6.26
C ILE A 398 -23.86 22.18 4.91
N THR A 399 -22.60 22.58 4.75
CA THR A 399 -21.97 22.71 3.42
C THR A 399 -21.04 21.53 3.21
N TYR A 400 -20.83 21.09 1.97
CA TYR A 400 -19.93 19.97 1.66
C TYR A 400 -19.10 20.24 0.40
N GLN A 401 -18.01 19.47 0.25
CA GLN A 401 -17.14 19.44 -0.93
C GLN A 401 -16.96 17.98 -1.34
N LEU A 402 -17.19 17.70 -2.62
CA LEU A 402 -16.94 16.39 -3.21
C LEU A 402 -15.72 16.46 -4.12
N GLN A 403 -14.89 15.43 -4.09
CA GLN A 403 -13.74 15.28 -4.97
C GLN A 403 -13.75 13.89 -5.59
N TRP A 404 -13.56 13.83 -6.91
CA TRP A 404 -13.36 12.58 -7.63
C TRP A 404 -11.92 12.09 -7.45
N TYR A 405 -11.76 10.82 -7.14
CA TYR A 405 -10.46 10.15 -7.11
C TYR A 405 -10.47 8.94 -8.04
N GLU A 406 -9.50 8.88 -8.94
CA GLU A 406 -9.24 7.66 -9.72
C GLU A 406 -8.56 6.61 -8.84
N THR A 407 -7.61 7.04 -8.01
CA THR A 407 -6.84 6.18 -7.11
C THR A 407 -6.69 6.80 -5.73
N ILE A 408 -6.56 5.95 -4.71
CA ILE A 408 -6.11 6.33 -3.37
C ILE A 408 -4.94 5.43 -2.98
N GLY A 409 -3.75 6.02 -2.86
CA GLY A 409 -2.52 5.28 -2.62
C GLY A 409 -2.13 4.39 -3.80
N ARG A 410 -2.35 3.07 -3.68
CA ARG A 410 -2.11 2.09 -4.77
C ARG A 410 -3.38 1.39 -5.24
N ALA A 411 -4.53 1.75 -4.66
CA ALA A 411 -5.81 1.15 -4.97
C ALA A 411 -6.56 2.05 -5.95
N GLU A 412 -7.09 1.45 -7.01
CA GLU A 412 -8.07 2.08 -7.88
C GLU A 412 -9.40 2.19 -7.13
N VAL A 413 -9.96 3.40 -7.06
CA VAL A 413 -11.22 3.63 -6.37
C VAL A 413 -12.33 4.06 -7.32
N LEU A 414 -12.04 4.94 -8.29
CA LEU A 414 -13.01 5.48 -9.26
C LEU A 414 -14.31 5.88 -8.57
N SER A 415 -14.22 6.85 -7.66
CA SER A 415 -15.33 7.21 -6.77
C SER A 415 -15.26 8.66 -6.32
N TYR A 416 -16.43 9.22 -6.02
CA TYR A 416 -16.54 10.50 -5.31
C TYR A 416 -16.31 10.31 -3.81
N TRP A 417 -15.53 11.21 -3.24
CA TRP A 417 -15.25 11.27 -1.82
C TRP A 417 -15.71 12.61 -1.23
N VAL A 418 -16.17 12.57 0.01
CA VAL A 418 -16.49 13.77 0.78
C VAL A 418 -15.18 14.38 1.29
N GLU A 419 -14.64 15.33 0.53
CA GLU A 419 -13.40 16.02 0.85
C GLU A 419 -13.58 17.00 2.01
N GLY A 420 -14.75 17.63 2.11
CA GLY A 420 -15.01 18.62 3.16
C GLY A 420 -16.45 18.66 3.64
N ILE A 421 -16.63 18.95 4.92
CA ILE A 421 -17.93 19.27 5.53
C ILE A 421 -17.74 20.51 6.41
N ASN A 422 -18.53 21.55 6.17
CA ASN A 422 -18.43 22.86 6.81
C ASN A 422 -17.00 23.45 6.68
N GLN A 423 -16.29 23.63 7.80
CA GLN A 423 -14.93 24.20 7.82
C GLN A 423 -13.80 23.16 7.83
N ASP A 424 -14.15 21.87 7.94
CA ASP A 424 -13.17 20.79 8.00
C ASP A 424 -13.03 20.15 6.62
N ILE A 425 -11.85 20.34 6.02
CA ILE A 425 -11.47 19.90 4.67
C ILE A 425 -10.29 18.95 4.80
N ALA A 426 -10.35 17.82 4.09
CA ALA A 426 -9.33 16.78 4.09
C ALA A 426 -7.94 17.35 3.76
N TYR A 427 -6.91 16.77 4.36
CA TYR A 427 -5.53 17.17 4.13
C TYR A 427 -4.58 16.00 4.35
N ALA A 428 -3.54 15.89 3.52
CA ALA A 428 -2.58 14.80 3.57
C ALA A 428 -3.28 13.41 3.58
N ARG A 429 -3.17 12.67 4.70
CA ARG A 429 -3.82 11.36 4.90
C ARG A 429 -4.96 11.42 5.93
N CYS A 430 -5.47 12.63 6.17
CA CYS A 430 -6.54 12.93 7.08
C CYS A 430 -7.80 13.30 6.32
N GLY A 431 -8.92 12.64 6.58
CA GLY A 431 -10.18 12.95 5.93
C GLY A 431 -11.36 12.20 6.52
N TYR A 432 -12.52 12.37 5.90
CA TYR A 432 -13.73 11.67 6.28
C TYR A 432 -13.72 10.23 5.77
N VAL A 433 -14.06 9.32 6.67
CA VAL A 433 -14.57 7.99 6.33
C VAL A 433 -15.99 7.88 6.88
N TYR A 434 -16.66 6.78 6.55
CA TYR A 434 -18.02 6.57 7.00
C TYR A 434 -18.29 5.11 7.40
N GLU A 435 -19.39 4.92 8.09
CA GLU A 435 -20.05 3.63 8.28
C GLU A 435 -21.56 3.83 8.27
N ALA A 436 -22.30 2.83 7.81
CA ALA A 436 -23.76 2.81 7.80
C ALA A 436 -24.26 1.40 8.15
N GLY A 437 -25.42 1.29 8.79
CA GLY A 437 -26.06 0.00 9.08
C GLY A 437 -26.78 -0.02 10.42
N ASP A 438 -26.76 -1.19 11.08
CA ASP A 438 -27.38 -1.45 12.37
C ASP A 438 -26.39 -1.38 13.55
N TYR A 439 -26.81 -0.88 14.72
CA TYR A 439 -25.93 -0.74 15.88
C TYR A 439 -25.31 -2.06 16.38
N ASP A 440 -25.93 -3.21 16.11
CA ASP A 440 -25.38 -4.51 16.48
C ASP A 440 -24.04 -4.80 15.78
N PHE A 441 -23.83 -4.22 14.60
CA PHE A 441 -22.66 -4.42 13.73
C PHE A 441 -21.77 -3.18 13.57
N GLN A 442 -21.90 -2.21 14.48
CA GLN A 442 -21.09 -0.98 14.49
C GLN A 442 -19.57 -1.24 14.52
N ASP A 443 -18.80 -0.33 13.91
CA ASP A 443 -17.35 -0.38 13.77
C ASP A 443 -16.88 -1.65 13.01
N LYS A 444 -15.82 -2.29 13.52
CA LYS A 444 -15.17 -3.47 12.93
C LYS A 444 -16.00 -4.75 13.03
N LYS A 445 -17.25 -4.66 13.51
CA LYS A 445 -18.16 -5.82 13.63
C LYS A 445 -18.86 -6.16 12.31
N GLY A 446 -18.96 -5.22 11.36
CA GLY A 446 -19.49 -5.52 10.02
C GLY A 446 -19.96 -4.32 9.20
N ASN A 447 -20.25 -3.16 9.81
CA ASN A 447 -20.76 -1.99 9.07
C ASN A 447 -19.66 -1.11 8.47
N HIS A 448 -18.48 -1.09 9.07
CA HIS A 448 -17.34 -0.33 8.57
C HIS A 448 -16.55 -1.17 7.56
N ILE A 449 -16.94 -1.06 6.30
CA ILE A 449 -16.41 -1.82 5.17
C ILE A 449 -15.86 -0.86 4.12
N HIS A 450 -14.88 -1.32 3.35
CA HIS A 450 -14.26 -0.53 2.30
C HIS A 450 -15.13 -0.61 1.06
N ILE A 451 -16.26 0.09 1.08
CA ILE A 451 -17.02 0.46 -0.13
C ILE A 451 -17.08 1.99 -0.13
N PRO A 452 -16.60 2.68 -1.18
CA PRO A 452 -16.80 4.11 -1.30
C PRO A 452 -18.28 4.51 -1.16
N SER A 453 -18.53 5.64 -0.52
CA SER A 453 -19.89 6.05 -0.12
C SER A 453 -20.84 6.28 -1.30
N ASP A 454 -20.31 6.66 -2.45
CA ASP A 454 -21.07 6.90 -3.69
C ASP A 454 -21.48 5.61 -4.41
N ILE A 455 -20.94 4.45 -4.01
CA ILE A 455 -21.32 3.15 -4.56
C ILE A 455 -21.80 2.15 -3.51
N ARG A 456 -21.98 2.59 -2.27
CA ARG A 456 -22.64 1.78 -1.25
C ARG A 456 -24.11 2.07 -1.26
N ILE A 457 -24.89 1.18 -1.90
CA ILE A 457 -26.35 1.22 -1.85
C ILE A 457 -26.81 1.12 -0.40
N ILE A 458 -27.76 1.97 -0.01
CA ILE A 458 -28.40 1.92 1.31
C ILE A 458 -29.92 1.80 1.14
N THR A 459 -30.54 0.95 1.96
CA THR A 459 -31.99 0.74 1.90
C THR A 459 -32.71 1.61 2.92
N SER A 460 -32.38 1.44 4.21
CA SER A 460 -32.89 2.32 5.26
C SER A 460 -32.12 2.06 6.56
N PRO A 461 -30.79 2.27 6.64
CA PRO A 461 -29.98 1.90 7.82
C PRO A 461 -30.47 2.57 9.11
N GLN A 462 -30.15 1.96 10.25
CA GLN A 462 -30.51 2.51 11.57
C GLN A 462 -29.69 3.77 11.90
N TYR A 463 -28.47 3.83 11.37
CA TYR A 463 -27.62 5.00 11.48
C TYR A 463 -26.64 5.13 10.31
N GLU A 464 -26.12 6.34 10.16
CA GLU A 464 -24.92 6.61 9.38
C GLU A 464 -23.97 7.52 10.17
N LYS A 465 -22.68 7.21 10.16
CA LYS A 465 -21.65 7.95 10.87
C LYS A 465 -20.53 8.32 9.93
N TRP A 466 -20.29 9.61 9.79
CA TRP A 466 -19.13 10.19 9.13
C TRP A 466 -18.13 10.61 10.19
N PHE A 467 -16.89 10.14 10.09
CA PHE A 467 -15.89 10.40 11.10
C PHE A 467 -14.49 10.59 10.52
N TRP A 468 -13.69 11.39 11.22
CA TRP A 468 -12.38 11.80 10.76
C TRP A 468 -11.29 10.81 11.17
N ILE A 469 -10.50 10.35 10.20
CA ILE A 469 -9.32 9.51 10.43
C ILE A 469 -8.09 10.15 9.78
N CYS A 470 -6.93 10.01 10.43
CA CYS A 470 -5.61 10.26 9.86
C CYS A 470 -4.80 8.96 9.79
N ILE A 471 -4.32 8.56 8.59
CA ILE A 471 -3.67 7.26 8.32
C ILE A 471 -2.17 7.36 8.09
#